data_AF-A0A7X8ZM29-F1
#
_entry.id   AF-A0A7X8ZM29-F1
#
_cell.length_a   1.000
_cell.length_b   1.000
_cell.length_c   1.000
_cell.angle_alpha   90.00
_cell.angle_beta   90.00
_cell.angle_gamma   90.00
#
_symmetry.space_group_name_H-M   'P 1'
#
loop_
_entity.id
_entity.type
_entity.pdbx_description
1 polymer ?
#
loop_
_entity_poly.entity_id
_entity_poly.type
_entity_poly.pdbx_seq_one_letter_code
_entity_poly.pdbx_strand_id
1 'polypeptide(L)'
;MGASALNAFGRQLVDLTLNKTRYDNWDLQWFVEGPFWRRTKMDFSRDYKQIPDYELGWMKHGKSLREILDEGQVLHKNLLEYKKTAMEKEAARVNYLVDHVANLVFRTRMLLGDKFTFDEMTQGLYDVVCPETDCAKFKEVCEELEQALPGTSSFNDRLVKFKERILVKPEYLLKVIKSTTKAWHDIAVEKMDVTGNSMPRIRVGELPTPDMV
;
A
#
# COMPACT_ATOMS: atom_id res chain seq x y z
N MET A 1 -31.53 -8.30 7.21
CA MET A 1 -31.44 -6.86 6.89
C MET A 1 -30.00 -6.31 6.88
N GLY A 2 -29.09 -6.71 7.80
CA GLY A 2 -27.74 -6.11 7.91
C GLY A 2 -26.78 -6.24 6.69
N ALA A 3 -26.75 -7.39 6.01
CA ALA A 3 -25.86 -7.58 4.85
C ALA A 3 -26.17 -6.62 3.68
N SER A 4 -27.44 -6.19 3.51
CA SER A 4 -27.83 -5.25 2.46
C SER A 4 -27.35 -3.83 2.77
N ALA A 5 -27.40 -3.41 4.03
CA ALA A 5 -26.93 -2.09 4.48
C ALA A 5 -25.41 -1.96 4.34
N LEU A 6 -24.63 -2.95 4.80
CA LEU A 6 -23.17 -2.92 4.66
C LEU A 6 -22.70 -3.02 3.20
N ASN A 7 -23.48 -3.67 2.34
CA ASN A 7 -23.25 -3.63 0.90
C ASN A 7 -23.49 -2.23 0.32
N ALA A 8 -24.52 -1.51 0.79
CA ALA A 8 -24.79 -0.14 0.36
C ALA A 8 -23.67 0.82 0.82
N PHE A 9 -23.25 0.75 2.08
CA PHE A 9 -22.13 1.54 2.59
C PHE A 9 -20.82 1.26 1.84
N GLY A 10 -20.53 -0.02 1.58
CA GLY A 10 -19.36 -0.41 0.79
C GLY A 10 -19.40 0.13 -0.64
N ARG A 11 -20.58 0.12 -1.30
CA ARG A 11 -20.74 0.73 -2.63
C ARG A 11 -20.51 2.23 -2.62
N GLN A 12 -21.01 2.93 -1.60
CA GLN A 12 -20.80 4.37 -1.47
C GLN A 12 -19.34 4.72 -1.21
N LEU A 13 -18.63 3.96 -0.35
CA LEU A 13 -17.19 4.11 -0.17
C LEU A 13 -16.44 3.94 -1.50
N VAL A 14 -16.76 2.90 -2.28
CA VAL A 14 -16.14 2.67 -3.59
C VAL A 14 -16.40 3.83 -4.54
N ASP A 15 -17.63 4.33 -4.62
CA ASP A 15 -17.99 5.46 -5.49
C ASP A 15 -17.21 6.74 -5.12
N LEU A 16 -17.15 7.07 -3.82
CA LEU A 16 -16.41 8.25 -3.35
C LEU A 16 -14.90 8.11 -3.58
N THR A 17 -14.34 6.93 -3.34
CA THR A 17 -12.93 6.65 -3.63
C THR A 17 -12.66 6.80 -5.11
N LEU A 18 -13.47 6.21 -6.00
CA LEU A 18 -13.30 6.36 -7.46
C LEU A 18 -13.35 7.82 -7.90
N ASN A 19 -14.28 8.61 -7.39
CA ASN A 19 -14.36 10.05 -7.69
C ASN A 19 -13.14 10.84 -7.17
N LYS A 20 -12.55 10.46 -6.03
CA LYS A 20 -11.35 11.12 -5.49
C LYS A 20 -10.13 10.95 -6.39
N THR A 21 -10.04 9.85 -7.13
CA THR A 21 -8.80 9.45 -7.82
C THR A 21 -8.31 10.44 -8.87
N ARG A 22 -9.20 11.22 -9.47
CA ARG A 22 -8.83 12.32 -10.39
C ARG A 22 -8.02 13.44 -9.71
N TYR A 23 -8.11 13.54 -8.39
CA TYR A 23 -7.42 14.53 -7.58
C TYR A 23 -6.19 13.92 -6.89
N ASP A 24 -6.04 12.60 -6.89
CA ASP A 24 -5.07 11.87 -6.07
C ASP A 24 -4.43 10.71 -6.83
N ASN A 25 -3.48 11.06 -7.70
CA ASN A 25 -2.77 10.10 -8.57
C ASN A 25 -1.90 9.08 -7.81
N TRP A 26 -1.72 9.27 -6.49
CA TRP A 26 -0.83 8.48 -5.66
C TRP A 26 -1.56 7.74 -4.54
N ASP A 27 -2.89 7.60 -4.64
CA ASP A 27 -3.67 6.89 -3.64
C ASP A 27 -3.23 5.41 -3.55
N LEU A 28 -2.45 5.12 -2.51
CA LEU A 28 -1.88 3.82 -2.18
C LEU A 28 -2.93 2.78 -1.78
N GLN A 29 -4.17 3.21 -1.47
CA GLN A 29 -5.25 2.29 -1.09
C GLN A 29 -5.88 1.58 -2.30
N TRP A 30 -5.29 1.69 -3.50
CA TRP A 30 -5.81 0.97 -4.66
C TRP A 30 -5.59 -0.54 -4.55
N PHE A 31 -6.67 -1.24 -4.20
CA PHE A 31 -6.91 -2.62 -4.63
C PHE A 31 -6.93 -2.64 -6.16
N VAL A 32 -5.82 -3.09 -6.73
CA VAL A 32 -5.66 -3.65 -8.09
C VAL A 32 -6.99 -3.84 -8.81
N GLU A 33 -7.18 -3.16 -9.94
CA GLU A 33 -8.45 -3.10 -10.66
C GLU A 33 -8.95 -4.54 -10.95
N GLY A 34 -10.02 -4.92 -10.28
CA GLY A 34 -10.71 -6.20 -10.44
C GLY A 34 -9.95 -7.42 -9.90
N PRO A 35 -10.68 -8.51 -9.63
CA PRO A 35 -10.04 -9.78 -9.31
C PRO A 35 -9.15 -10.25 -10.46
N PHE A 36 -7.86 -10.46 -10.18
CA PHE A 36 -6.80 -10.86 -11.11
C PHE A 36 -7.18 -11.99 -12.09
N TRP A 37 -8.13 -12.86 -11.73
CA TRP A 37 -8.53 -14.00 -12.56
C TRP A 37 -9.37 -13.66 -13.80
N ARG A 38 -9.80 -12.39 -13.99
CA ARG A 38 -10.48 -11.95 -15.23
C ARG A 38 -9.57 -11.23 -16.23
N ARG A 39 -8.25 -11.16 -16.01
CA ARG A 39 -7.32 -10.52 -16.95
C ARG A 39 -6.77 -11.53 -17.96
N THR A 40 -7.02 -11.31 -19.25
CA THR A 40 -6.41 -12.06 -20.36
C THR A 40 -5.08 -11.47 -20.83
N LYS A 41 -4.78 -10.21 -20.47
CA LYS A 41 -3.48 -9.56 -20.68
C LYS A 41 -3.16 -8.60 -19.54
N MET A 42 -1.86 -8.36 -19.36
CA MET A 42 -1.30 -7.57 -18.26
C MET A 42 -0.43 -6.47 -18.87
N ASP A 43 -1.08 -5.39 -19.28
CA ASP A 43 -0.46 -4.20 -19.87
C ASP A 43 -0.32 -3.12 -18.80
N PHE A 44 0.71 -3.25 -17.95
CA PHE A 44 1.19 -2.10 -17.18
C PHE A 44 2.20 -1.37 -18.04
N SER A 45 1.82 -0.20 -18.57
CA SER A 45 2.78 0.74 -19.11
C SER A 45 3.21 1.70 -18.01
N ARG A 46 4.53 1.90 -17.85
CA ARG A 46 5.07 2.95 -16.97
C ARG A 46 4.78 4.36 -17.52
N ASP A 47 4.38 4.46 -18.78
CA ASP A 47 4.05 5.70 -19.46
C ASP A 47 2.58 6.09 -19.25
N TYR A 48 1.69 5.10 -19.12
CA TYR A 48 0.28 5.34 -18.76
C TYR A 48 0.13 5.46 -17.24
N LYS A 49 0.38 6.67 -16.73
CA LYS A 49 0.09 7.04 -15.33
C LYS A 49 -1.39 7.26 -15.04
N GLN A 50 -2.26 7.09 -16.04
CA GLN A 50 -3.69 7.27 -15.94
C GLN A 50 -4.38 5.94 -16.20
N ILE A 51 -5.33 5.63 -15.34
CA ILE A 51 -6.18 4.45 -15.45
C ILE A 51 -6.92 4.48 -16.78
N PRO A 52 -7.04 3.36 -17.48
CA PRO A 52 -7.83 3.33 -18.69
C PRO A 52 -9.28 3.68 -18.36
N ASP A 53 -9.71 4.89 -18.75
CA ASP A 53 -11.06 5.40 -18.46
C ASP A 53 -12.18 4.52 -19.04
N TYR A 54 -11.85 3.63 -19.98
CA TYR A 54 -12.82 2.78 -20.67
C TYR A 54 -13.48 1.71 -19.79
N GLU A 55 -12.89 1.28 -18.66
CA GLU A 55 -13.49 0.24 -17.78
C GLU A 55 -14.36 0.80 -16.66
N LEU A 56 -14.11 2.04 -16.24
CA LEU A 56 -14.81 2.68 -15.12
C LEU A 56 -15.86 3.71 -15.60
N GLY A 57 -15.75 4.17 -16.85
CA GLY A 57 -16.72 5.05 -17.49
C GLY A 57 -17.03 6.30 -16.65
N TRP A 58 -18.31 6.67 -16.60
CA TRP A 58 -18.80 7.87 -15.88
C TRP A 58 -18.73 7.75 -14.34
N MET A 59 -18.42 6.59 -13.75
CA MET A 59 -18.38 6.42 -12.28
C MET A 59 -17.24 7.21 -11.60
N LYS A 60 -16.21 7.64 -12.35
CA LYS A 60 -15.16 8.54 -11.85
C LYS A 60 -15.52 10.02 -11.93
N HIS A 61 -16.64 10.35 -12.57
CA HIS A 61 -16.95 11.71 -13.00
C HIS A 61 -18.26 12.17 -12.37
N GLY A 62 -18.18 13.09 -11.42
CA GLY A 62 -19.38 13.72 -10.91
C GLY A 62 -19.20 14.50 -9.61
N LYS A 63 -18.21 14.13 -8.78
CA LYS A 63 -18.02 14.78 -7.47
C LYS A 63 -16.75 15.62 -7.41
N SER A 64 -16.89 16.81 -6.85
CA SER A 64 -15.80 17.67 -6.38
C SER A 64 -15.22 17.16 -5.08
N LEU A 65 -14.00 17.60 -4.72
CA LEU A 65 -13.41 17.29 -3.41
C LEU A 65 -14.31 17.71 -2.24
N ARG A 66 -15.08 18.79 -2.39
CA ARG A 66 -16.00 19.25 -1.33
C ARG A 66 -17.19 18.29 -1.16
N GLU A 67 -17.80 17.86 -2.26
CA GLU A 67 -18.87 16.86 -2.25
C GLU A 67 -18.38 15.51 -1.70
N ILE A 68 -17.18 15.07 -2.10
CA ILE A 68 -16.55 13.86 -1.55
C ILE A 68 -16.37 13.98 -0.04
N LEU A 69 -15.90 15.14 0.45
CA LEU A 69 -15.72 15.38 1.87
C LEU A 69 -17.05 15.34 2.63
N ASP A 70 -18.07 16.04 2.14
CA ASP A 70 -19.39 16.12 2.79
C ASP A 70 -20.06 14.73 2.81
N GLU A 71 -20.07 14.02 1.69
CA GLU A 71 -20.65 12.68 1.61
C GLU A 71 -19.85 11.65 2.43
N GLY A 72 -18.52 11.75 2.43
CA GLY A 72 -17.64 10.91 3.24
C GLY A 72 -17.89 11.09 4.74
N GLN A 73 -18.06 12.33 5.21
CA GLN A 73 -18.39 12.62 6.61
C GLN A 73 -19.76 12.07 7.01
N VAL A 74 -20.77 12.20 6.12
CA VAL A 74 -22.10 11.62 6.34
C VAL A 74 -22.03 10.10 6.39
N LEU A 75 -21.33 9.47 5.45
CA LEU A 75 -21.13 8.02 5.42
C LEU A 75 -20.42 7.53 6.69
N HIS A 76 -19.37 8.22 7.13
CA HIS A 76 -18.65 7.89 8.35
C HIS A 76 -19.58 7.94 9.58
N LYS A 77 -20.37 9.01 9.71
CA LYS A 77 -21.37 9.16 10.78
C LYS A 77 -22.39 8.01 10.75
N ASN A 78 -22.91 7.67 9.58
CA ASN A 78 -23.89 6.60 9.42
C ASN A 78 -23.31 5.22 9.79
N LEU A 79 -22.05 4.95 9.43
CA LEU A 79 -21.35 3.73 9.80
C LEU A 79 -21.09 3.64 11.31
N LEU A 80 -20.71 4.75 11.95
CA LEU A 80 -20.57 4.81 13.42
C LEU A 80 -21.89 4.56 14.13
N GLU A 81 -23.01 5.05 13.59
CA GLU A 81 -24.34 4.77 14.13
C GLU A 81 -24.71 3.29 13.93
N TYR A 82 -24.52 2.76 12.73
CA TYR A 82 -24.77 1.35 12.44
C TYR A 82 -23.96 0.42 13.35
N LYS A 83 -22.69 0.78 13.63
CA LYS A 83 -21.77 0.02 14.50
C LYS A 83 -22.35 -0.24 15.88
N LYS A 84 -23.15 0.68 16.44
CA LYS A 84 -23.78 0.53 17.76
C LYS A 84 -24.78 -0.63 17.82
N THR A 85 -25.39 -0.96 16.68
CA THR A 85 -26.42 -2.01 16.56
C THR A 85 -25.97 -3.20 15.72
N ALA A 86 -24.70 -3.22 15.28
CA ALA A 86 -24.18 -4.26 14.42
C ALA A 86 -24.11 -5.60 15.16
N MET A 87 -24.44 -6.68 14.47
CA MET A 87 -24.26 -8.02 15.01
C MET A 87 -22.76 -8.34 15.12
N GLU A 88 -22.36 -9.18 16.06
CA GLU A 88 -20.96 -9.59 16.25
C GLU A 88 -20.30 -10.10 14.96
N LYS A 89 -21.01 -10.92 14.17
CA LYS A 89 -20.55 -11.42 12.87
C LYS A 89 -20.29 -10.33 11.81
N GLU A 90 -20.81 -9.13 12.02
CA GLU A 90 -20.63 -7.98 11.12
C GLU A 90 -19.52 -7.03 11.61
N ALA A 91 -19.04 -7.19 12.85
CA ALA A 91 -18.12 -6.25 13.51
C ALA A 91 -16.85 -5.98 12.69
N ALA A 92 -16.20 -7.03 12.18
CA ALA A 92 -15.00 -6.89 11.38
C ALA A 92 -15.23 -6.05 10.11
N ARG A 93 -16.36 -6.28 9.43
CA ARG A 93 -16.72 -5.54 8.21
C ARG A 93 -17.10 -4.09 8.51
N VAL A 94 -17.82 -3.85 9.60
CA VAL A 94 -18.19 -2.50 10.02
C VAL A 94 -16.94 -1.69 10.39
N ASN A 95 -16.03 -2.27 11.18
CA ASN A 95 -14.77 -1.61 11.55
C ASN A 95 -13.96 -1.26 10.30
N TYR A 96 -13.79 -2.23 9.39
CA TYR A 96 -13.12 -2.00 8.12
C TYR A 96 -13.70 -0.79 7.36
N LEU A 97 -15.02 -0.73 7.20
CA LEU A 97 -15.67 0.38 6.49
C LEU A 97 -15.52 1.73 7.23
N VAL A 98 -15.60 1.74 8.57
CA VAL A 98 -15.39 2.95 9.38
C VAL A 98 -13.99 3.50 9.12
N ASP A 99 -12.96 2.66 9.25
CA ASP A 99 -11.56 3.07 9.12
C ASP A 99 -11.26 3.58 7.70
N HIS A 100 -11.76 2.88 6.67
CA HIS A 100 -11.51 3.28 5.28
C HIS A 100 -12.25 4.57 4.88
N VAL A 101 -13.46 4.80 5.42
CA VAL A 101 -14.15 6.08 5.18
C VAL A 101 -13.46 7.21 5.95
N ALA A 102 -12.94 6.96 7.16
CA ALA A 102 -12.15 7.93 7.90
C ALA A 102 -10.88 8.33 7.10
N ASN A 103 -10.17 7.34 6.55
CA ASN A 103 -8.99 7.57 5.70
C ASN A 103 -9.33 8.38 4.44
N LEU A 104 -10.44 8.04 3.76
CA LEU A 104 -10.94 8.78 2.61
C LEU A 104 -11.19 10.26 2.95
N VAL A 105 -11.88 10.50 4.07
CA VAL A 105 -12.18 11.85 4.58
C VAL A 105 -10.88 12.60 4.88
N PHE A 106 -9.95 11.98 5.59
CA PHE A 106 -8.66 12.58 5.93
C PHE A 106 -7.86 12.95 4.68
N ARG A 107 -7.73 12.03 3.73
CA ARG A 107 -7.03 12.29 2.47
C ARG A 107 -7.70 13.39 1.66
N THR A 108 -9.02 13.43 1.63
CA THR A 108 -9.77 14.48 0.92
C THR A 108 -9.51 15.86 1.53
N ARG A 109 -9.40 15.97 2.85
CA ARG A 109 -8.99 17.21 3.53
C ARG A 109 -7.59 17.65 3.13
N MET A 110 -6.62 16.73 3.07
CA MET A 110 -5.27 17.03 2.58
C MET A 110 -5.30 17.58 1.14
N LEU A 111 -6.12 16.99 0.26
CA LEU A 111 -6.27 17.43 -1.14
C LEU A 111 -6.95 18.81 -1.25
N LEU A 112 -7.78 19.18 -0.26
CA LEU A 112 -8.37 20.52 -0.14
C LEU A 112 -7.39 21.56 0.43
N GLY A 113 -6.20 21.13 0.88
CA GLY A 113 -5.14 22.02 1.37
C GLY A 113 -5.00 22.08 2.89
N ASP A 114 -5.75 21.27 3.65
CA ASP A 114 -5.53 21.12 5.09
C ASP A 114 -4.11 20.61 5.36
N LYS A 115 -3.46 21.18 6.38
CA LYS A 115 -2.12 20.77 6.83
C LYS A 115 -2.22 19.94 8.10
N PHE A 116 -1.43 18.89 8.15
CA PHE A 116 -1.32 17.98 9.28
C PHE A 116 0.15 17.74 9.59
N THR A 117 0.46 17.42 10.84
CA THR A 117 1.75 16.88 11.23
C THR A 117 1.98 15.50 10.61
N PHE A 118 3.22 15.02 10.61
CA PHE A 118 3.54 13.70 10.10
C PHE A 118 2.76 12.61 10.85
N ASP A 119 2.69 12.69 12.18
CA ASP A 119 1.98 11.72 13.01
C ASP A 119 0.47 11.75 12.79
N GLU A 120 -0.14 12.95 12.67
CA GLU A 120 -1.56 13.06 12.32
C GLU A 120 -1.84 12.46 10.95
N MET A 121 -0.94 12.66 9.98
CA MET A 121 -1.07 12.09 8.64
C MET A 121 -0.95 10.56 8.67
N THR A 122 0.06 10.00 9.35
CA THR A 122 0.24 8.54 9.39
C THR A 122 -0.89 7.87 10.17
N GLN A 123 -1.36 8.50 11.25
CA GLN A 123 -2.52 8.05 12.01
C GLN A 123 -3.79 8.09 11.15
N GLY A 124 -4.01 9.21 10.45
CA GLY A 124 -5.23 9.44 9.67
C GLY A 124 -5.32 8.71 8.33
N LEU A 125 -4.21 8.17 7.81
CA LEU A 125 -4.19 7.41 6.56
C LEU A 125 -3.97 5.91 6.74
N TYR A 126 -3.24 5.53 7.79
CA TYR A 126 -2.73 4.17 7.97
C TYR A 126 -2.95 3.61 9.37
N ASP A 127 -3.54 4.38 10.29
CA ASP A 127 -3.72 4.00 11.71
C ASP A 127 -2.40 3.62 12.40
N VAL A 128 -1.31 4.31 12.04
CA VAL A 128 0.01 4.12 12.65
C VAL A 128 0.64 5.45 13.03
N VAL A 129 1.31 5.47 14.18
CA VAL A 129 2.17 6.58 14.61
C VAL A 129 3.53 6.01 14.95
N CYS A 130 4.59 6.77 14.68
CA CYS A 130 5.92 6.38 15.11
C CYS A 130 5.94 6.32 16.64
N PRO A 131 6.20 5.15 17.26
CA PRO A 131 6.26 5.08 18.70
C PRO A 131 7.42 5.92 19.22
N GLU A 132 7.22 6.54 20.39
CA GLU A 132 8.32 7.19 21.09
C GLU A 132 9.45 6.18 21.30
N THR A 133 10.61 6.49 20.72
CA THR A 133 11.77 5.61 20.75
C THR A 133 12.90 6.29 21.52
N ASP A 134 13.40 5.61 22.54
CA ASP A 134 14.59 6.05 23.26
C ASP A 134 15.82 5.96 22.37
N CYS A 135 16.33 7.11 21.92
CA CYS A 135 17.50 7.18 21.07
C CYS A 135 18.78 6.65 21.74
N ALA A 136 18.82 6.50 23.07
CA ALA A 136 19.95 5.89 23.76
C ALA A 136 20.19 4.44 23.32
N LYS A 137 19.12 3.69 23.00
CA LYS A 137 19.22 2.31 22.51
C LYS A 137 19.96 2.21 21.17
N PHE A 138 19.82 3.20 20.29
CA PHE A 138 20.58 3.21 19.04
C PHE A 138 22.07 3.43 19.28
N LYS A 139 22.44 4.18 20.31
CA LYS A 139 23.84 4.36 20.69
C LYS A 139 24.45 3.04 21.17
N GLU A 140 23.75 2.31 22.04
CA GLU A 140 24.18 0.98 22.50
C GLU A 140 24.37 0.01 21.31
N VAL A 141 23.40 -0.02 20.39
CA VAL A 141 23.51 -0.83 19.15
C VAL A 141 24.70 -0.41 18.29
N CYS A 142 25.00 0.89 18.17
CA CYS A 142 26.16 1.37 17.45
C CYS A 142 27.48 0.96 18.12
N GLU A 143 27.55 1.00 19.46
CA GLU A 143 28.72 0.57 20.22
C GLU A 143 28.95 -0.94 20.10
N GLU A 144 27.89 -1.76 20.19
CA GLU A 144 27.96 -3.21 19.95
C GLU A 144 28.42 -3.52 18.53
N LEU A 145 27.86 -2.83 17.53
CA LEU A 145 28.25 -2.99 16.13
C LEU A 145 29.72 -2.58 15.91
N GLU A 146 30.19 -1.53 16.59
CA GLU A 146 31.59 -1.08 16.50
C GLU A 146 32.57 -2.14 17.03
N GLN A 147 32.19 -2.89 18.06
CA GLN A 147 32.98 -4.00 18.59
C GLN A 147 32.90 -5.25 17.71
N ALA A 148 31.74 -5.52 17.12
CA ALA A 148 31.49 -6.70 16.30
C ALA A 148 32.12 -6.62 14.89
N LEU A 149 32.24 -5.40 14.32
CA LEU A 149 32.76 -5.22 12.97
C LEU A 149 34.27 -5.50 12.89
N PRO A 150 34.74 -6.39 11.99
CA PRO A 150 36.15 -6.74 11.91
C PRO A 150 37.00 -5.60 11.34
N GLY A 151 38.26 -5.50 11.81
CA GLY A 151 39.27 -4.56 11.33
C GLY A 151 39.57 -3.41 12.30
N THR A 152 40.50 -2.53 11.92
CA THR A 152 40.99 -1.42 12.78
C THR A 152 40.81 -0.04 12.16
N SER A 153 40.20 0.06 10.98
CA SER A 153 39.83 1.34 10.35
C SER A 153 38.63 1.98 11.06
N SER A 154 38.25 3.19 10.62
CA SER A 154 37.09 3.89 11.18
C SER A 154 35.82 3.01 11.13
N PHE A 155 34.89 3.25 12.06
CA PHE A 155 33.61 2.53 12.11
C PHE A 155 32.89 2.53 10.75
N ASN A 156 32.78 3.69 10.11
CA ASN A 156 32.13 3.83 8.80
C ASN A 156 32.82 2.99 7.73
N ASP A 157 34.16 2.97 7.68
CA ASP A 157 34.89 2.16 6.70
C ASP A 157 34.67 0.66 6.93
N ARG A 158 34.66 0.22 8.19
CA ARG A 158 34.41 -1.18 8.54
C ARG A 158 32.99 -1.59 8.18
N LEU A 159 32.01 -0.71 8.43
CA LEU A 159 30.61 -0.93 8.06
C LEU A 159 30.42 -1.05 6.54
N VAL A 160 31.04 -0.15 5.76
CA VAL A 160 31.01 -0.21 4.29
C VAL A 160 31.63 -1.52 3.80
N LYS A 161 32.83 -1.87 4.27
CA LYS A 161 33.49 -3.14 3.91
C LYS A 161 32.66 -4.36 4.29
N PHE A 162 31.95 -4.33 5.42
CA PHE A 162 31.06 -5.40 5.81
C PHE A 162 29.86 -5.49 4.86
N LYS A 163 29.22 -4.36 4.54
CA LYS A 163 28.12 -4.30 3.55
C LYS A 163 28.55 -4.86 2.20
N GLU A 164 29.74 -4.50 1.70
CA GLU A 164 30.28 -5.01 0.44
C GLU A 164 30.43 -6.54 0.41
N ARG A 165 30.60 -7.20 1.56
CA ARG A 165 30.69 -8.67 1.64
C ARG A 165 29.33 -9.37 1.57
N ILE A 166 28.26 -8.70 2.00
CA ILE A 166 26.92 -9.30 2.09
C ILE A 166 25.96 -8.82 1.01
N LEU A 167 26.23 -7.67 0.40
CA LEU A 167 25.41 -7.13 -0.67
C LEU A 167 25.62 -7.92 -1.97
N VAL A 168 24.53 -8.25 -2.63
CA VAL A 168 24.57 -8.74 -4.01
C VAL A 168 25.03 -7.59 -4.90
N LYS A 169 26.15 -7.77 -5.59
CA LYS A 169 26.67 -6.74 -6.49
C LYS A 169 25.65 -6.44 -7.61
N PRO A 170 25.54 -5.17 -8.07
CA PRO A 170 24.54 -4.76 -9.07
C PRO A 170 24.51 -5.64 -10.32
N GLU A 171 25.68 -6.04 -10.84
CA GLU A 171 25.83 -6.91 -12.02
C GLU A 171 25.25 -8.32 -11.83
N TYR A 172 25.09 -8.77 -10.58
CA TYR A 172 24.50 -10.06 -10.23
C TYR A 172 23.06 -9.96 -9.76
N LEU A 173 22.55 -8.74 -9.52
CA LEU A 173 21.23 -8.54 -8.92
C LEU A 173 20.12 -9.21 -9.73
N LEU A 174 20.10 -9.00 -11.05
CA LEU A 174 19.09 -9.62 -11.93
C LEU A 174 19.16 -11.15 -11.86
N LYS A 175 20.37 -11.71 -11.88
CA LYS A 175 20.59 -13.15 -11.82
C LYS A 175 20.07 -13.72 -10.51
N VAL A 176 20.45 -13.10 -9.38
CA VAL A 176 20.01 -13.54 -8.05
C VAL A 176 18.49 -13.47 -7.94
N ILE A 177 17.85 -12.35 -8.30
CA ILE A 177 16.40 -12.23 -8.16
C ILE A 177 15.66 -13.19 -9.09
N LYS A 178 16.13 -13.40 -10.33
CA LYS A 178 15.55 -14.42 -11.23
C LYS A 178 15.64 -15.82 -10.61
N SER A 179 16.80 -16.18 -10.06
CA SER A 179 17.01 -17.49 -9.42
C SER A 179 16.15 -17.68 -8.18
N THR A 180 16.08 -16.70 -7.29
CA THR A 180 15.25 -16.78 -6.06
C THR A 180 13.76 -16.79 -6.39
N THR A 181 13.33 -15.97 -7.36
CA THR A 181 11.94 -15.94 -7.84
C THR A 181 11.55 -17.30 -8.42
N LYS A 182 12.42 -17.92 -9.23
CA LYS A 182 12.17 -19.25 -9.77
C LYS A 182 12.06 -20.29 -8.66
N ALA A 183 13.00 -20.30 -7.71
CA ALA A 183 12.96 -21.24 -6.60
C ALA A 183 11.67 -21.09 -5.77
N TRP A 184 11.26 -19.87 -5.46
CA TRP A 184 10.02 -19.61 -4.76
C TRP A 184 8.79 -20.07 -5.56
N HIS A 185 8.75 -19.80 -6.87
CA HIS A 185 7.71 -20.28 -7.76
C HIS A 185 7.61 -21.82 -7.72
N ASP A 186 8.73 -22.51 -7.91
CA ASP A 186 8.77 -23.99 -7.91
C ASP A 186 8.25 -24.55 -6.58
N ILE A 187 8.68 -23.99 -5.44
CA ILE A 187 8.23 -24.40 -4.10
C ILE A 187 6.73 -24.14 -3.92
N ALA A 188 6.23 -22.97 -4.33
CA ALA A 188 4.82 -22.64 -4.21
C ALA A 188 3.95 -23.62 -5.03
N VAL A 189 4.36 -23.94 -6.25
CA VAL A 189 3.68 -24.92 -7.11
C VAL A 189 3.63 -26.30 -6.47
N GLU A 190 4.76 -26.74 -5.92
CA GLU A 190 4.86 -28.07 -5.30
C GLU A 190 4.04 -28.17 -4.01
N LYS A 191 4.00 -27.11 -3.20
CA LYS A 191 3.51 -27.17 -1.81
C LYS A 191 2.15 -26.51 -1.55
N MET A 192 1.62 -25.69 -2.48
CA MET A 192 0.45 -24.84 -2.22
C MET A 192 -0.74 -25.10 -3.14
N ASP A 193 -0.77 -26.21 -3.88
CA ASP A 193 -1.85 -26.58 -4.82
C ASP A 193 -2.27 -25.43 -5.78
N VAL A 194 -1.33 -24.53 -6.11
CA VAL A 194 -1.57 -23.44 -7.07
C VAL A 194 -1.55 -24.00 -8.49
N THR A 195 -2.69 -23.88 -9.19
CA THR A 195 -2.84 -24.35 -10.58
C THR A 195 -3.37 -23.24 -11.50
N GLY A 196 -3.04 -23.35 -12.78
CA GLY A 196 -3.58 -22.49 -13.85
C GLY A 196 -3.29 -21.00 -13.68
N ASN A 197 -4.35 -20.20 -13.54
CA ASN A 197 -4.25 -18.73 -13.46
C ASN A 197 -3.90 -18.20 -12.06
N SER A 198 -3.88 -19.06 -11.05
CA SER A 198 -3.50 -18.70 -9.67
C SER A 198 -2.00 -18.81 -9.42
N MET A 199 -1.22 -19.09 -10.48
CA MET A 199 0.23 -19.22 -10.41
C MET A 199 0.88 -17.87 -10.08
N PRO A 200 1.78 -17.81 -9.09
CA PRO A 200 2.50 -16.59 -8.80
C PRO A 200 3.39 -16.18 -9.97
N ARG A 201 3.23 -14.94 -10.46
CA ARG A 201 4.01 -14.37 -11.57
C ARG A 201 4.68 -13.10 -11.10
N ILE A 202 5.98 -13.17 -10.86
CA ILE A 202 6.82 -12.01 -10.56
C ILE A 202 7.66 -11.74 -11.81
N ARG A 203 7.53 -10.52 -12.36
CA ARG A 203 8.43 -10.05 -13.42
C ARG A 203 9.59 -9.31 -12.78
N VAL A 204 10.80 -9.70 -13.17
CA VAL A 204 12.03 -9.00 -12.80
C VAL A 204 12.72 -8.49 -14.05
N GLY A 205 13.12 -7.22 -14.01
CA GLY A 205 13.85 -6.54 -15.07
C GLY A 205 15.21 -6.06 -14.60
N GLU A 206 16.05 -5.65 -15.54
CA GLU A 206 17.30 -4.97 -15.26
C GLU A 206 17.06 -3.64 -14.53
N LEU A 207 18.05 -3.22 -13.74
CA LEU A 207 18.05 -1.86 -13.21
C LEU A 207 18.11 -0.88 -14.40
N PRO A 208 17.35 0.23 -14.36
CA PRO A 208 17.49 1.27 -15.36
C PRO A 208 18.94 1.76 -15.39
N THR A 209 19.47 2.03 -16.57
CA THR A 209 20.77 2.72 -16.68
C THR A 209 20.65 4.09 -16.02
N PRO A 210 21.72 4.59 -15.37
CA PRO A 210 21.70 5.90 -14.69
C PRO A 210 21.22 7.04 -15.59
N ASP A 211 21.41 6.92 -16.90
CA ASP A 211 21.05 7.91 -17.93
C ASP A 211 19.58 7.85 -18.37
N MET A 212 18.76 6.95 -17.80
CA MET A 212 17.34 6.75 -18.16
C MET A 212 16.34 7.33 -17.13
N VAL A 213 16.79 8.15 -16.17
CA VAL A 213 15.93 8.80 -15.15
C VAL A 213 16.01 10.31 -15.26
#